data_AF-A0A920GF99-F1
#
_entry.id   AF-A0A920GF99-F1
#
_cell.length_a   1.000
_cell.length_b   1.000
_cell.length_c   1.000
_cell.angle_alpha   90.00
_cell.angle_beta   90.00
_cell.angle_gamma   90.00
#
_symmetry.space_group_name_H-M   'P 1'
#
loop_
_entity.id
_entity.type
_entity.pdbx_description
1 polymer ?
#
loop_
_entity_poly.entity_id
_entity_poly.type
_entity_poly.pdbx_seq_one_letter_code
_entity_poly.pdbx_strand_id
1 'polypeptide(L)'
;MPVTEEVFEKVKRIEKICNSYNVSIKCAALNYSLSHPAVKRLILGLVDPDGLHSNISDLDVKIPNNLWQDLSELGIQNPLGGN
;
A
#
# COMPACT_ATOMS: atom_id res chain seq x y z
N MET A 1 14.45 -16.59 -5.03
CA MET A 1 14.68 -16.75 -3.57
C MET A 1 13.34 -17.16 -2.96
N PRO A 2 13.26 -18.24 -2.15
CA PRO A 2 11.99 -18.64 -1.54
C PRO A 2 11.61 -17.69 -0.40
N VAL A 3 10.32 -17.39 -0.27
CA VAL A 3 9.73 -16.63 0.84
C VAL A 3 9.37 -17.60 1.97
N THR A 4 9.49 -17.16 3.23
CA THR A 4 9.03 -17.94 4.38
C THR A 4 7.51 -18.00 4.41
N GLU A 5 6.94 -19.09 4.93
CA GLU A 5 5.48 -19.27 5.03
C GLU A 5 4.81 -18.13 5.80
N GLU A 6 5.45 -17.64 6.86
CA GLU A 6 4.97 -16.52 7.67
C GLU A 6 4.78 -15.24 6.85
N VAL A 7 5.76 -14.91 6.00
CA VAL A 7 5.69 -13.71 5.14
C VAL A 7 4.60 -13.90 4.09
N PHE A 8 4.48 -15.08 3.50
CA PHE A 8 3.45 -15.37 2.51
C PHE A 8 2.03 -15.22 3.09
N GLU A 9 1.79 -15.78 4.28
CA GLU A 9 0.51 -15.66 4.98
C GLU A 9 0.22 -14.22 5.41
N LYS A 10 1.24 -13.44 5.81
CA LYS A 10 1.07 -12.01 6.10
C LYS A 10 0.65 -11.24 4.86
N VAL A 11 1.29 -11.47 3.71
CA VAL A 11 0.94 -10.81 2.44
C VAL A 11 -0.50 -11.14 2.04
N LYS A 12 -0.92 -12.41 2.11
CA LYS A 12 -2.32 -12.79 1.82
C LYS A 12 -3.33 -12.05 2.68
N ARG A 13 -3.03 -11.87 3.97
CA ARG A 13 -3.93 -11.13 4.89
C ARG A 13 -4.01 -9.66 4.51
N ILE A 14 -2.88 -9.03 4.17
CA ILE A 14 -2.83 -7.65 3.68
C ILE A 14 -3.65 -7.53 2.39
N GLU A 15 -3.43 -8.41 1.41
CA GLU A 15 -4.18 -8.41 0.15
C GLU A 15 -5.68 -8.57 0.38
N LYS A 16 -6.10 -9.46 1.30
CA LYS A 16 -7.51 -9.65 1.64
C LYS A 16 -8.15 -8.38 2.18
N ILE A 17 -7.46 -7.64 3.05
CA ILE A 17 -7.93 -6.36 3.58
C ILE A 17 -8.01 -5.33 2.45
N CYS A 18 -6.95 -5.14 1.66
CA CYS A 18 -6.97 -4.17 0.56
C CYS A 18 -8.13 -4.47 -0.43
N ASN A 19 -8.34 -5.74 -0.76
CA ASN A 19 -9.42 -6.16 -1.66
C ASN A 19 -10.83 -5.90 -1.09
N SER A 20 -11.04 -5.94 0.24
CA SER A 20 -12.35 -5.59 0.81
C SER A 20 -12.71 -4.11 0.63
N TYR A 21 -11.72 -3.26 0.36
CA TYR A 21 -11.89 -1.85 0.02
C TYR A 21 -11.82 -1.56 -1.49
N ASN A 22 -11.76 -2.59 -2.34
CA ASN A 22 -11.50 -2.46 -3.78
C ASN A 22 -10.19 -1.72 -4.11
N VAL A 23 -9.20 -1.85 -3.24
CA VAL A 23 -7.86 -1.26 -3.41
C VAL A 23 -6.87 -2.40 -3.68
N SER A 24 -6.04 -2.29 -4.71
CA SER A 24 -4.97 -3.27 -4.92
C SER A 24 -3.88 -3.10 -3.87
N ILE A 25 -3.16 -4.18 -3.51
CA ILE A 25 -2.02 -4.08 -2.58
C ILE A 25 -0.94 -3.10 -3.09
N LYS A 26 -0.75 -3.02 -4.41
CA LYS A 26 0.16 -2.05 -5.06
C LYS A 26 -0.30 -0.61 -4.80
N CYS A 27 -1.58 -0.34 -5.04
CA CYS A 27 -2.17 0.98 -4.81
C CYS A 27 -2.08 1.40 -3.33
N ALA A 28 -2.39 0.48 -2.40
CA ALA A 28 -2.22 0.72 -0.96
C ALA A 28 -0.75 1.02 -0.61
N ALA A 29 0.21 0.25 -1.11
CA ALA A 29 1.63 0.45 -0.81
C ALA A 29 2.18 1.79 -1.31
N LEU A 30 1.78 2.20 -2.52
CA LEU A 30 2.17 3.48 -3.10
C LEU A 30 1.61 4.66 -2.28
N ASN A 31 0.31 4.61 -1.98
CA ASN A 31 -0.36 5.65 -1.19
C ASN A 31 0.16 5.69 0.25
N TYR A 32 0.39 4.53 0.89
CA TYR A 32 0.99 4.44 2.22
C TYR A 32 2.31 5.20 2.29
N SER A 33 3.18 4.95 1.31
CA SER A 33 4.52 5.54 1.25
C SER A 33 4.49 7.06 1.10
N LEU A 34 3.46 7.62 0.46
CA LEU A 34 3.28 9.08 0.29
C LEU A 34 2.36 9.74 1.32
N SER A 35 1.64 8.97 2.13
CA SER A 35 0.61 9.49 3.05
C SER A 35 1.20 10.22 4.26
N HIS A 36 2.44 9.90 4.67
CA HIS A 36 3.03 10.49 5.87
C HIS A 36 3.58 11.91 5.61
N PRO A 37 3.26 12.93 6.45
CA PRO A 37 3.65 14.33 6.22
C PRO A 37 5.16 14.60 6.07
N ALA A 38 5.99 13.73 6.68
CA ALA A 38 7.44 13.79 6.58
C ALA A 38 7.98 13.36 5.20
N VAL A 39 7.21 12.61 4.41
CA VAL A 39 7.60 12.19 3.07
C VAL A 39 7.27 13.29 2.08
N LYS A 40 8.29 13.83 1.41
CA LYS A 40 8.11 14.89 0.39
C LYS A 40 8.10 14.38 -1.04
N ARG A 41 8.74 13.23 -1.29
CA ARG A 41 8.91 12.64 -2.62
C ARG A 41 9.01 11.12 -2.50
N LEU A 42 8.46 10.42 -3.48
CA LEU A 42 8.60 8.97 -3.69
C LEU A 42 9.31 8.75 -5.03
N ILE A 43 10.41 7.99 -5.03
CA ILE A 43 11.13 7.60 -6.24
C ILE A 43 10.63 6.23 -6.68
N LEU A 44 10.08 6.14 -7.90
CA LEU A 44 9.54 4.91 -8.45
C LEU A 44 10.43 4.39 -9.58
N GLY A 45 10.89 3.15 -9.44
CA GLY A 45 11.56 2.43 -10.52
C GLY A 45 10.56 1.95 -11.55
N LEU A 46 10.89 2.11 -12.83
CA LEU A 46 10.05 1.75 -13.97
C LEU A 46 10.88 1.00 -14.99
N VAL A 47 10.30 -0.05 -15.57
CA VAL A 47 10.94 -0.86 -16.62
C VAL A 47 10.44 -0.47 -18.03
N ASP A 48 9.25 0.10 -18.12
CA ASP A 48 8.60 0.56 -19.36
C ASP A 48 7.65 1.75 -19.07
N PRO A 49 7.14 2.44 -20.12
CA PRO A 49 6.22 3.56 -19.97
C PRO A 49 4.84 3.20 -19.39
N ASP A 50 4.34 1.98 -19.59
CA ASP A 50 3.03 1.58 -19.08
C ASP A 50 3.05 1.52 -17.54
N GLY A 51 4.20 1.15 -16.97
CA GLY A 51 4.46 1.24 -15.53
C GLY A 51 4.28 2.66 -14.98
N LEU A 52 4.64 3.70 -15.74
CA LEU A 52 4.44 5.10 -15.32
C LEU A 52 2.95 5.40 -15.18
N HIS A 53 2.17 5.10 -16.22
CA HIS A 53 0.74 5.36 -16.25
C HIS A 53 -0.01 4.56 -15.17
N SER A 54 0.38 3.31 -14.94
CA SER A 54 -0.15 2.49 -13.85
C SER A 54 0.15 3.09 -12.48
N ASN A 55 1.39 3.53 -12.23
CA ASN A 55 1.76 4.14 -10.95
C ASN A 55 1.04 5.46 -10.69
N ILE A 56 0.88 6.31 -11.71
CA ILE A 56 0.11 7.56 -11.57
C ILE A 56 -1.35 7.24 -11.24
N SER A 57 -1.96 6.30 -11.98
CA SER A 57 -3.35 5.89 -11.74
C SER A 57 -3.55 5.35 -10.33
N ASP A 58 -2.61 4.55 -9.81
CA ASP A 58 -2.65 4.03 -8.44
C ASP A 58 -2.52 5.13 -7.39
N LEU A 59 -1.72 6.17 -7.65
CA LEU A 59 -1.52 7.31 -6.74
C LEU A 59 -2.71 8.28 -6.72
N ASP A 60 -3.50 8.34 -7.78
CA ASP A 60 -4.71 9.16 -7.85
C ASP A 60 -5.91 8.52 -7.10
N VAL A 61 -5.79 7.26 -6.69
CA VAL A 61 -6.84 6.58 -5.91
C VAL A 61 -6.93 7.16 -4.49
N LYS A 62 -8.14 7.58 -4.11
CA LYS A 62 -8.42 7.98 -2.72
C LYS A 62 -8.55 6.74 -1.83
N ILE A 63 -7.59 6.56 -0.93
CA ILE A 63 -7.64 5.45 0.02
C ILE A 63 -8.56 5.77 1.20
N PRO A 64 -9.53 4.91 1.53
CA PRO A 64 -10.35 5.08 2.73
C PRO A 64 -9.49 4.98 4.01
N ASN A 65 -9.67 5.91 4.96
CA ASN A 65 -8.92 5.88 6.23
C ASN A 65 -9.10 4.56 7.00
N ASN A 66 -10.28 3.93 6.88
CA ASN A 66 -10.57 2.65 7.52
C ASN A 66 -9.65 1.52 7.02
N LEU A 67 -9.15 1.59 5.79
CA LEU A 67 -8.16 0.63 5.29
C LEU A 67 -6.90 0.66 6.15
N TRP A 68 -6.41 1.85 6.53
CA TRP A 68 -5.23 1.99 7.39
C TRP A 68 -5.47 1.48 8.81
N GLN A 69 -6.68 1.67 9.33
CA GLN A 69 -7.08 1.13 10.63
C GLN A 69 -7.06 -0.41 10.61
N ASP A 70 -7.69 -1.03 9.62
CA ASP A 70 -7.72 -2.49 9.50
C ASP A 70 -6.32 -3.09 9.28
N LEU A 71 -5.47 -2.43 8.48
CA LEU A 71 -4.09 -2.87 8.30
C LEU A 71 -3.24 -2.75 9.59
N SER A 72 -3.59 -1.83 10.49
CA SER A 72 -2.90 -1.68 11.78
C SER A 72 -3.10 -2.87 12.71
N GLU A 73 -4.22 -3.59 12.59
CA GLU A 73 -4.47 -4.85 13.31
C GLU A 73 -3.49 -5.96 12.89
N LEU A 74 -2.91 -5.87 11.67
CA LEU A 74 -1.85 -6.74 11.18
C LEU A 74 -0.42 -6.23 11.48
N GLY A 75 -0.31 -5.17 12.29
CA GLY A 75 0.95 -4.53 12.65
C GLY A 75 1.52 -3.59 11.58
N ILE A 76 0.72 -3.12 10.64
CA ILE A 76 1.10 -2.08 9.67
C ILE A 76 0.66 -0.71 10.22
N GLN A 77 1.60 0.13 10.66
CA GLN A 77 1.30 1.40 11.32
C GLN A 77 0.47 2.35 10.45
N ASN A 78 -0.44 3.13 11.02
CA ASN A 78 -1.24 4.08 10.24
C ASN A 78 -0.34 5.22 9.70
N PRO A 79 -0.25 5.43 8.37
CA PRO A 79 0.68 6.40 7.80
C PRO A 79 0.23 7.86 7.97
N LEU A 80 -1.04 8.12 8.32
CA LEU A 80 -1.58 9.48 8.47
C LEU A 80 -1.24 10.14 9.81
N GLY A 81 -0.68 9.37 10.75
CA GLY A 81 -0.43 9.84 12.11
C GLY A 81 -1.68 9.79 12.97
N GLY A 82 -1.59 9.01 14.05
CA GLY A 82 -2.63 8.83 15.07
C GLY A 82 -2.10 7.78 16.05
N ASN A 83 -2.14 8.10 17.34
CA ASN A 83 -1.88 7.13 18.41
C ASN A 83 -2.82 5.94 18.33
#